data_AF-A0A835BV97-F1
#
_entry.id   AF-A0A835BV97-F1
#
_cell.length_a   1.000
_cell.length_b   1.000
_cell.length_c   1.000
_cell.angle_alpha   90.00
_cell.angle_beta   90.00
_cell.angle_gamma   90.00
#
_symmetry.space_group_name_H-M   'P 1'
#
loop_
_entity.id
_entity.type
_entity.pdbx_description
1 polymer ?
#
loop_
_entity_poly.entity_id
_entity_poly.type
_entity_poly.pdbx_seq_one_letter_code
_entity_poly.pdbx_strand_id
1 'polypeptide(L)'
;MSLGRLLDDAVASGKVRAAELQITSKMDIIEGTQDGESTERALLHGYGRRFRTLLDACPAAFGALTKLTIQMVKLDKLDLDDILLTCTRLEDLTLKYCVPGPGVLWQVRHARLTDMKISLCGIRSINLGWLPRLERFAFKGWNLATSHDLVSFGHVPRLSTVTLSQDSIYSDETLKLSRILPNTALKDLRLNFRGSNIWVQPETSRRLTYVFCNLKNLKIRNVHRECGLSWTMFLLQNAPHLQDLYKRHSKILQVAKVQLASEKNSKISLVHGSHELCFLML
;
A
#
# COMPACT_ATOMS: atom_id res chain seq x y z
N MET A 1 7.11 -37.72 9.76
CA MET A 1 7.52 -36.35 10.17
C MET A 1 6.85 -35.36 9.22
N SER A 2 6.04 -34.43 9.71
CA SER A 2 5.50 -33.36 8.86
C SER A 2 6.56 -32.27 8.68
N LEU A 3 6.60 -31.65 7.49
CA LEU A 3 7.53 -30.56 7.17
C LEU A 3 7.49 -29.42 8.21
N GLY A 4 6.30 -29.13 8.76
CA GLY A 4 6.12 -28.11 9.80
C GLY A 4 6.95 -28.37 11.06
N ARG A 5 6.98 -29.62 11.56
CA ARG A 5 7.77 -29.94 12.77
C ARG A 5 9.28 -29.80 12.54
N LEU A 6 9.76 -30.19 11.36
CA LEU A 6 11.17 -30.01 11.00
C LEU A 6 11.57 -28.52 10.94
N LEU A 7 10.68 -27.66 10.44
CA LEU A 7 10.91 -26.21 10.41
C LEU A 7 10.92 -25.63 11.83
N ASP A 8 9.99 -26.04 12.69
CA ASP A 8 9.96 -25.63 14.10
C ASP A 8 11.24 -26.06 14.84
N ASP A 9 11.68 -27.30 14.67
CA ASP A 9 12.91 -27.81 15.30
C ASP A 9 14.15 -27.05 14.82
N ALA A 10 14.23 -26.75 13.52
CA ALA A 10 15.32 -25.97 12.94
C ALA A 10 15.38 -24.54 13.52
N VAL A 11 14.22 -23.90 13.69
CA VAL A 11 14.11 -22.57 14.29
C VAL A 11 14.41 -22.60 15.79
N ALA A 12 13.87 -23.58 16.52
CA ALA A 12 14.10 -23.77 17.94
C ALA A 12 15.57 -24.04 18.26
N SER A 13 16.29 -24.74 17.36
CA SER A 13 17.73 -24.97 17.49
C SER A 13 18.60 -23.70 17.31
N GLY A 14 17.99 -22.55 17.04
CA GLY A 14 18.68 -21.27 16.87
C GLY A 14 19.46 -21.13 15.55
N LYS A 15 19.37 -22.14 14.66
CA LYS A 15 20.06 -22.16 13.37
C LYS A 15 19.44 -21.22 12.34
N VAL A 16 18.17 -20.86 12.51
CA VAL A 16 17.45 -19.96 11.60
C VAL A 16 17.29 -18.59 12.26
N ARG A 17 18.00 -17.58 11.73
CA ARG A 17 17.97 -16.20 12.24
C ARG A 17 16.89 -15.33 11.60
N ALA A 18 16.60 -15.58 10.33
CA ALA A 18 15.57 -14.93 9.54
C ALA A 18 14.96 -15.96 8.61
N ALA A 19 13.64 -15.92 8.47
CA ALA A 19 12.92 -16.79 7.56
C ALA A 19 11.94 -15.95 6.75
N GLU A 20 11.86 -16.25 5.45
CA GLU A 20 10.89 -15.65 4.55
C GLU A 20 9.95 -16.72 4.04
N LEU A 21 8.66 -16.42 4.03
CA LEU A 21 7.63 -17.30 3.50
C LEU A 21 6.79 -16.57 2.46
N GLN A 22 6.68 -17.18 1.28
CA GLN A 22 5.77 -16.73 0.24
C GLN A 22 4.78 -17.85 -0.06
N ILE A 23 3.50 -17.54 0.13
CA ILE A 23 2.37 -18.39 -0.22
C ILE A 23 1.69 -17.75 -1.41
N THR A 24 1.74 -18.43 -2.54
CA THR A 24 1.10 -17.97 -3.77
C THR A 24 0.30 -19.11 -4.34
N SER A 25 -1.02 -18.92 -4.37
CA SER A 25 -1.92 -19.84 -5.04
C SER A 25 -2.04 -19.44 -6.51
N LYS A 26 -2.01 -20.41 -7.41
CA LYS A 26 -2.34 -20.19 -8.82
C LYS A 26 -3.85 -20.40 -9.00
N MET A 27 -4.49 -19.44 -9.66
CA MET A 27 -5.79 -19.63 -10.29
C MET A 27 -5.53 -19.73 -11.78
N ASP A 28 -5.89 -20.85 -12.39
CA ASP A 28 -6.10 -20.87 -13.83
C ASP A 28 -7.46 -20.21 -14.03
N ILE A 29 -7.48 -19.06 -14.71
CA ILE A 29 -8.71 -18.30 -14.95
C ILE A 29 -9.59 -19.17 -15.85
N ILE A 30 -10.62 -19.79 -15.27
CA ILE A 30 -11.69 -20.39 -16.05
C ILE A 30 -12.59 -19.22 -16.44
N GLU A 31 -12.44 -18.73 -17.68
CA GLU A 31 -13.25 -17.63 -18.18
C GLU A 31 -14.74 -18.02 -18.21
N GLY A 32 -15.58 -17.19 -17.56
CA GLY A 32 -16.88 -16.83 -18.12
C GLY A 32 -18.13 -17.64 -17.75
N THR A 33 -18.13 -18.50 -16.73
CA THR A 33 -19.38 -19.13 -16.24
C THR A 33 -19.63 -18.82 -14.75
N GLN A 34 -20.90 -18.75 -14.31
CA GLN A 34 -21.24 -18.58 -12.90
C GLN A 34 -20.65 -19.70 -12.01
N ASP A 35 -20.38 -20.88 -12.59
CA ASP A 35 -19.65 -21.98 -11.96
C ASP A 35 -18.16 -21.69 -11.75
N GLY A 36 -17.56 -20.82 -12.56
CA GLY A 36 -16.16 -20.39 -12.39
C GLY A 36 -15.95 -19.56 -11.12
N GLU A 37 -16.88 -18.65 -10.81
CA GLU A 37 -16.79 -17.79 -9.62
C GLU A 37 -17.02 -18.57 -8.31
N SER A 38 -17.95 -19.53 -8.32
CA SER A 38 -18.18 -20.43 -7.17
C SER A 38 -16.98 -21.37 -6.95
N THR A 39 -16.38 -21.87 -8.03
CA THR A 39 -15.15 -22.69 -8.00
C THR A 39 -13.95 -21.89 -7.49
N GLU A 40 -13.77 -20.65 -7.95
CA GLU A 40 -12.71 -19.75 -7.48
C GLU A 40 -12.82 -19.51 -5.97
N ARG A 41 -14.01 -19.18 -5.48
CA ARG A 41 -14.23 -19.01 -4.04
C ARG A 41 -13.88 -20.28 -3.29
N ALA A 42 -14.36 -21.45 -3.74
CA ALA A 42 -14.10 -22.73 -3.09
C ALA A 42 -12.58 -23.04 -3.03
N LEU A 43 -11.83 -22.75 -4.09
CA LEU A 43 -10.37 -22.88 -4.14
C LEU A 43 -9.67 -21.95 -3.14
N LEU A 44 -10.03 -20.65 -3.11
CA LEU A 44 -9.50 -19.69 -2.13
C LEU A 44 -9.74 -20.16 -0.69
N HIS A 45 -10.94 -20.68 -0.42
CA HIS A 45 -11.30 -21.27 0.88
C HIS A 45 -10.44 -22.50 1.21
N GLY A 46 -10.20 -23.37 0.23
CA GLY A 46 -9.30 -24.52 0.37
C GLY A 46 -7.88 -24.10 0.73
N TYR A 47 -7.35 -23.08 0.07
CA TYR A 47 -6.03 -22.52 0.40
C TYR A 47 -6.00 -21.84 1.77
N GLY A 48 -7.09 -21.16 2.17
CA GLY A 48 -7.25 -20.59 3.51
C GLY A 48 -7.14 -21.66 4.60
N ARG A 49 -7.86 -22.76 4.45
CA ARG A 49 -7.78 -23.89 5.40
C ARG A 49 -6.38 -24.49 5.48
N ARG A 50 -5.71 -24.68 4.33
CA ARG A 50 -4.33 -25.20 4.30
C ARG A 50 -3.35 -24.25 4.98
N PHE A 51 -3.49 -22.95 4.75
CA PHE A 51 -2.72 -21.93 5.44
C PHE A 51 -2.91 -22.03 6.95
N ARG A 52 -4.16 -22.13 7.41
CA ARG A 52 -4.49 -22.25 8.83
C ARG A 52 -3.86 -23.50 9.45
N THR A 53 -4.01 -24.65 8.80
CA THR A 53 -3.37 -25.90 9.24
C THR A 53 -1.85 -25.78 9.31
N LEU A 54 -1.23 -25.06 8.37
CA LEU A 54 0.21 -24.83 8.38
C LEU A 54 0.64 -23.92 9.53
N LEU A 55 -0.09 -22.83 9.78
CA LEU A 55 0.14 -21.92 10.91
C LEU A 55 0.05 -22.66 12.25
N ASP A 56 -1.00 -23.46 12.42
CA ASP A 56 -1.24 -24.23 13.65
C ASP A 56 -0.21 -25.35 13.85
N ALA A 57 0.32 -25.93 12.76
CA ALA A 57 1.25 -27.05 12.81
C ALA A 57 2.70 -26.66 13.09
N CYS A 58 3.10 -25.41 12.83
CA CYS A 58 4.47 -24.95 13.05
C CYS A 58 4.58 -23.48 13.52
N PRO A 59 3.97 -23.12 14.67
CA PRO A 59 3.92 -21.74 15.14
C PRO A 59 5.29 -21.15 15.46
N ALA A 60 6.28 -21.96 15.87
CA ALA A 60 7.63 -21.45 16.16
C ALA A 60 8.32 -20.98 14.87
N ALA A 61 8.13 -21.69 13.77
CA ALA A 61 8.63 -21.33 12.46
C ALA A 61 7.99 -20.03 11.96
N PHE A 62 6.68 -19.87 12.13
CA PHE A 62 6.00 -18.60 11.86
C PHE A 62 6.50 -17.47 12.76
N GLY A 63 6.75 -17.75 14.04
CA GLY A 63 7.33 -16.79 14.98
C GLY A 63 8.71 -16.27 14.60
N ALA A 64 9.48 -17.03 13.82
CA ALA A 64 10.78 -16.61 13.30
C ALA A 64 10.72 -15.90 11.94
N LEU A 65 9.55 -15.82 11.30
CA LEU A 65 9.41 -15.14 10.01
C LEU A 65 9.71 -13.64 10.15
N THR A 66 10.58 -13.15 9.28
CA THR A 66 10.84 -11.72 9.10
C THR A 66 10.07 -11.17 7.90
N LYS A 67 9.66 -12.03 6.96
CA LYS A 67 8.88 -11.62 5.79
C LYS A 67 7.82 -12.64 5.42
N LEU A 68 6.60 -12.16 5.23
CA LEU A 68 5.45 -12.98 4.86
C LEU A 68 4.73 -12.34 3.66
N THR A 69 4.63 -13.10 2.57
CA THR A 69 3.81 -12.74 1.41
C THR A 69 2.70 -13.76 1.25
N ILE A 70 1.45 -13.31 1.28
CA ILE A 70 0.28 -14.15 1.00
C ILE A 70 -0.45 -13.59 -0.21
N GLN A 71 -0.70 -14.45 -1.19
CA GLN A 71 -1.39 -14.11 -2.41
C GLN A 71 -2.46 -15.14 -2.76
N MET A 72 -3.67 -14.66 -3.08
CA MET A 72 -4.81 -15.49 -3.50
C MET A 72 -5.17 -16.56 -2.45
N VAL A 73 -5.38 -16.10 -1.22
CA VAL A 73 -5.82 -16.95 -0.09
C VAL A 73 -6.98 -16.26 0.61
N LYS A 74 -8.04 -17.02 0.91
CA LYS A 74 -9.11 -16.58 1.81
C LYS A 74 -8.56 -16.58 3.24
N LEU A 75 -8.28 -15.41 3.77
CA LEU A 75 -7.92 -15.20 5.18
C LEU A 75 -9.06 -14.42 5.79
N ASP A 76 -9.71 -14.88 6.86
CA ASP A 76 -10.68 -14.04 7.56
C ASP A 76 -10.00 -13.02 8.50
N LYS A 77 -10.78 -12.27 9.28
CA LYS A 77 -10.21 -11.30 10.23
C LYS A 77 -9.33 -11.98 11.30
N LEU A 78 -9.77 -13.13 11.81
CA LEU A 78 -9.02 -13.86 12.84
C LEU A 78 -7.70 -14.37 12.29
N ASP A 79 -7.67 -14.87 11.05
CA ASP A 79 -6.44 -15.29 10.40
C ASP A 79 -5.44 -14.12 10.26
N LEU A 80 -5.91 -12.92 9.93
CA LEU A 80 -5.06 -11.72 9.86
C LEU A 80 -4.49 -11.33 11.22
N ASP A 81 -5.31 -11.41 12.27
CA ASP A 81 -4.89 -11.08 13.63
C ASP A 81 -3.92 -12.16 14.16
N ASP A 82 -4.17 -13.44 13.88
CA ASP A 82 -3.30 -14.57 14.25
C ASP A 82 -1.94 -14.51 13.54
N ILE A 83 -1.89 -14.03 12.29
CA ILE A 83 -0.62 -13.74 11.61
C ILE A 83 0.20 -12.71 12.40
N LEU A 84 -0.43 -11.62 12.84
CA LEU A 84 0.27 -10.56 13.59
C LEU A 84 0.69 -11.03 14.98
N LEU A 85 -0.07 -11.91 15.61
CA LEU A 85 0.23 -12.47 16.93
C LEU A 85 1.34 -13.54 16.85
N THR A 86 1.26 -14.44 15.88
CA THR A 86 2.18 -15.58 15.76
C THR A 86 3.53 -15.14 15.21
N CYS A 87 3.55 -14.30 14.16
CA CYS A 87 4.77 -13.89 13.48
C CYS A 87 5.52 -12.77 14.23
N THR A 88 5.95 -13.02 15.46
CA THR A 88 6.50 -11.99 16.37
C THR A 88 7.74 -11.24 15.86
N ARG A 89 8.46 -11.78 14.86
CA ARG A 89 9.65 -11.17 14.24
C ARG A 89 9.36 -10.49 12.89
N LEU A 90 8.10 -10.40 12.48
CA LEU A 90 7.72 -9.91 11.16
C LEU A 90 8.11 -8.45 10.91
N GLU A 91 8.83 -8.22 9.82
CA GLU A 91 9.34 -6.92 9.37
C GLU A 91 8.65 -6.49 8.05
N ASP A 92 8.41 -7.42 7.10
CA ASP A 92 7.66 -7.16 5.86
C ASP A 92 6.41 -8.06 5.76
N LEU A 93 5.24 -7.44 5.67
CA LEU A 93 3.97 -8.11 5.38
C LEU A 93 3.41 -7.65 4.04
N THR A 94 3.20 -8.60 3.13
CA THR A 94 2.56 -8.36 1.83
C THR A 94 1.33 -9.25 1.66
N LEU A 95 0.15 -8.62 1.50
CA LEU A 95 -1.12 -9.29 1.22
C LEU A 95 -1.62 -8.88 -0.17
N LYS A 96 -1.97 -9.86 -1.00
CA LYS A 96 -2.45 -9.64 -2.38
C LYS A 96 -3.67 -10.52 -2.67
N TYR A 97 -4.75 -9.94 -3.16
CA TYR A 97 -5.96 -10.70 -3.50
C TYR A 97 -6.47 -11.58 -2.34
N CYS A 98 -6.36 -11.07 -1.10
CA CYS A 98 -6.91 -11.74 0.08
C CYS A 98 -8.32 -11.23 0.35
N VAL A 99 -9.25 -12.13 0.70
CA VAL A 99 -10.67 -11.79 0.84
C VAL A 99 -11.15 -12.04 2.28
N PRO A 100 -10.93 -11.12 3.23
CA PRO A 100 -11.28 -11.31 4.64
C PRO A 100 -12.75 -11.27 5.01
N GLY A 101 -13.59 -11.05 4.02
CA GLY A 101 -15.04 -11.02 4.19
C GLY A 101 -15.55 -9.59 4.07
N PRO A 102 -16.87 -9.43 3.89
CA PRO A 102 -17.47 -8.13 3.71
C PRO A 102 -17.28 -7.28 4.97
N GLY A 103 -16.87 -6.03 4.79
CA GLY A 103 -16.90 -5.03 5.87
C GLY A 103 -15.79 -5.14 6.92
N VAL A 104 -14.73 -5.91 6.68
CA VAL A 104 -13.65 -6.07 7.66
C VAL A 104 -12.97 -4.75 7.99
N LEU A 105 -12.97 -4.44 9.28
CA LEU A 105 -12.18 -3.38 9.91
C LEU A 105 -10.98 -4.05 10.56
N TRP A 106 -9.79 -3.82 10.01
CA TRP A 106 -8.58 -4.50 10.46
C TRP A 106 -7.71 -3.56 11.29
N GLN A 107 -7.42 -3.96 12.53
CA GLN A 107 -6.57 -3.20 13.43
C GLN A 107 -5.18 -3.86 13.50
N VAL A 108 -4.17 -3.12 13.09
CA VAL A 108 -2.80 -3.62 12.97
C VAL A 108 -1.97 -3.08 14.12
N ARG A 109 -1.40 -4.01 14.90
CA ARG A 109 -0.45 -3.71 15.98
C ARG A 109 0.71 -4.68 15.87
N HIS A 110 1.93 -4.17 15.68
CA HIS A 110 3.10 -5.02 15.53
C HIS A 110 4.39 -4.27 15.87
N ALA A 111 5.22 -4.81 16.76
CA ALA A 111 6.39 -4.10 17.28
C ALA A 111 7.52 -3.93 16.25
N ARG A 112 7.61 -4.85 15.28
CA ARG A 112 8.76 -4.97 14.37
C ARG A 112 8.47 -4.65 12.92
N LEU A 113 7.20 -4.48 12.55
CA LEU A 113 6.82 -4.29 11.16
C LEU A 113 7.41 -2.98 10.63
N THR A 114 8.24 -3.06 9.59
CA THR A 114 8.83 -1.91 8.90
C THR A 114 8.12 -1.63 7.58
N ASP A 115 7.57 -2.67 6.97
CA ASP A 115 6.98 -2.67 5.65
C ASP A 115 5.63 -3.37 5.63
N MET A 116 4.62 -2.69 5.12
CA MET A 116 3.30 -3.28 4.95
C MET A 116 2.70 -2.92 3.60
N LYS A 117 2.28 -3.94 2.85
CA LYS A 117 1.72 -3.81 1.50
C LYS A 117 0.44 -4.61 1.40
N ILE A 118 -0.67 -3.95 1.09
CA ILE A 118 -1.97 -4.57 0.89
C ILE A 118 -2.45 -4.19 -0.50
N SER A 119 -2.82 -5.16 -1.32
CA SER A 119 -3.26 -4.91 -2.69
C SER A 119 -4.46 -5.78 -3.05
N LEU A 120 -5.52 -5.15 -3.55
CA LEU A 120 -6.72 -5.84 -4.04
C LEU A 120 -7.30 -6.80 -2.99
N CYS A 121 -7.19 -6.41 -1.72
CA CYS A 121 -7.78 -7.17 -0.62
C CYS A 121 -9.11 -6.52 -0.26
N GLY A 122 -10.17 -7.32 -0.04
CA GLY A 122 -11.53 -6.83 0.27
C GLY A 122 -11.68 -6.21 1.67
N ILE A 123 -10.68 -5.47 2.15
CA ILE A 123 -10.64 -4.82 3.46
C ILE A 123 -11.31 -3.46 3.35
N ARG A 124 -12.30 -3.20 4.22
CA ARG A 124 -13.08 -1.95 4.22
C ARG A 124 -12.32 -0.78 4.84
N SER A 125 -11.64 -1.02 5.95
CA SER A 125 -10.85 -0.01 6.66
C SER A 125 -9.67 -0.64 7.39
N ILE A 126 -8.56 0.11 7.46
CA ILE A 126 -7.34 -0.31 8.15
C ILE A 126 -6.99 0.71 9.22
N ASN A 127 -6.83 0.25 10.45
CA ASN A 127 -6.32 1.04 11.56
C ASN A 127 -4.90 0.61 11.90
N LEU A 128 -3.91 1.43 11.52
CA LEU A 128 -2.51 1.26 11.88
C LEU A 128 -2.27 1.77 13.30
N GLY A 129 -2.66 0.98 14.30
CA GLY A 129 -2.80 1.43 15.68
C GLY A 129 -1.47 1.63 16.42
N TRP A 130 -0.58 0.64 16.39
CA TRP A 130 0.74 0.75 17.05
C TRP A 130 1.80 -0.03 16.25
N LEU A 131 2.59 0.72 15.47
CA LEU A 131 3.64 0.20 14.62
C LEU A 131 4.85 1.14 14.71
N PRO A 132 5.60 1.09 15.84
CA PRO A 132 6.67 2.05 16.14
C PRO A 132 7.81 2.03 15.12
N ARG A 133 7.96 0.94 14.37
CA ARG A 133 9.00 0.73 13.36
C ARG A 133 8.53 0.83 11.92
N LEU A 134 7.25 1.08 11.67
CA LEU A 134 6.72 1.13 10.30
C LEU A 134 7.33 2.32 9.55
N GLU A 135 7.99 2.04 8.44
CA GLU A 135 8.62 3.05 7.58
C GLU A 135 7.87 3.21 6.26
N ARG A 136 7.27 2.12 5.76
CA ARG A 136 6.64 2.05 4.45
C ARG A 136 5.28 1.37 4.51
N PHE A 137 4.26 2.09 4.05
CA PHE A 137 2.90 1.58 3.94
C PHE A 137 2.38 1.72 2.52
N ALA A 138 1.78 0.66 1.98
CA ALA A 138 1.11 0.68 0.70
C ALA A 138 -0.27 0.04 0.77
N PHE A 139 -1.29 0.76 0.31
CA PHE A 139 -2.65 0.22 0.15
C PHE A 139 -3.17 0.50 -1.26
N LYS A 140 -3.46 -0.56 -2.00
CA LYS A 140 -3.80 -0.51 -3.42
C LYS A 140 -5.06 -1.30 -3.73
N GLY A 141 -5.81 -0.89 -4.75
CA GLY A 141 -6.94 -1.63 -5.27
C GLY A 141 -8.10 -1.77 -4.29
N TRP A 142 -8.30 -0.76 -3.44
CA TRP A 142 -9.41 -0.69 -2.49
C TRP A 142 -10.66 -0.07 -3.11
N ASN A 143 -11.83 -0.26 -2.48
CA ASN A 143 -13.12 0.19 -3.00
C ASN A 143 -13.70 1.37 -2.19
N LEU A 144 -13.80 2.55 -2.84
CA LEU A 144 -14.39 3.79 -2.30
C LEU A 144 -15.83 3.63 -1.84
N ALA A 145 -16.64 2.82 -2.55
CA ALA A 145 -18.07 2.67 -2.28
C ALA A 145 -18.40 2.12 -0.88
N THR A 146 -17.37 1.76 -0.09
CA THR A 146 -17.55 1.08 1.19
C THR A 146 -17.10 1.88 2.41
N SER A 147 -16.36 3.00 2.31
CA SER A 147 -15.88 3.69 3.53
C SER A 147 -15.41 5.14 3.32
N HIS A 148 -15.80 6.01 4.26
CA HIS A 148 -15.24 7.37 4.39
C HIS A 148 -13.91 7.41 5.18
N ASP A 149 -13.60 6.36 5.96
CA ASP A 149 -12.39 6.24 6.79
C ASP A 149 -11.56 5.05 6.32
N LEU A 150 -10.86 5.22 5.19
CA LEU A 150 -10.10 4.16 4.53
C LEU A 150 -8.93 3.64 5.38
N VAL A 151 -8.09 4.57 5.85
CA VAL A 151 -6.91 4.26 6.67
C VAL A 151 -6.82 5.27 7.80
N SER A 152 -6.66 4.78 9.03
CA SER A 152 -6.35 5.58 10.20
C SER A 152 -4.96 5.24 10.73
N PHE A 153 -4.28 6.24 11.29
CA PHE A 153 -2.91 6.13 11.78
C PHE A 153 -2.88 6.49 13.26
N GLY A 154 -2.55 5.52 14.11
CA GLY A 154 -2.22 5.70 15.51
C GLY A 154 -0.73 6.02 15.68
N HIS A 155 -0.01 5.18 16.42
CA HIS A 155 1.41 5.37 16.70
C HIS A 155 2.31 4.79 15.59
N VAL A 156 2.70 5.66 14.64
CA VAL A 156 3.56 5.32 13.48
C VAL A 156 4.70 6.35 13.29
N PRO A 157 5.55 6.60 14.30
CA PRO A 157 6.50 7.72 14.31
C PRO A 157 7.55 7.68 13.20
N ARG A 158 7.87 6.50 12.66
CA ARG A 158 8.89 6.31 11.62
C ARG A 158 8.33 6.28 10.21
N LEU A 159 7.01 6.37 10.05
CA LEU A 159 6.38 6.23 8.74
C LEU A 159 6.78 7.40 7.86
N SER A 160 7.55 7.12 6.80
CA SER A 160 8.05 8.13 5.89
C SER A 160 7.62 7.91 4.44
N THR A 161 7.16 6.72 4.09
CA THR A 161 6.70 6.38 2.73
C THR A 161 5.26 5.89 2.75
N VAL A 162 4.40 6.54 1.97
CA VAL A 162 2.99 6.12 1.79
C VAL A 162 2.69 5.95 0.31
N THR A 163 2.10 4.82 -0.07
CA THR A 163 1.61 4.55 -1.42
C THR A 163 0.13 4.22 -1.41
N LEU A 164 -0.69 5.02 -2.09
CA LEU A 164 -2.12 4.80 -2.22
C LEU A 164 -2.52 4.72 -3.69
N SER A 165 -3.23 3.66 -4.06
CA SER A 165 -3.78 3.44 -5.42
C SER A 165 -5.21 2.96 -5.31
N GLN A 166 -6.13 3.63 -5.97
CA GLN A 166 -7.52 3.19 -6.05
C GLN A 166 -7.75 2.67 -7.46
N ASP A 167 -8.10 1.38 -7.57
CA ASP A 167 -8.21 0.70 -8.86
C ASP A 167 -9.68 0.30 -9.18
N SER A 168 -10.65 0.61 -8.30
CA SER A 168 -12.08 0.34 -8.54
C SER A 168 -12.71 1.42 -9.44
N ILE A 169 -13.62 1.01 -10.31
CA ILE A 169 -14.22 1.84 -11.38
C ILE A 169 -15.54 2.51 -10.92
N TYR A 170 -16.07 2.15 -9.75
CA TYR A 170 -17.49 2.37 -9.40
C TYR A 170 -17.76 3.48 -8.36
N SER A 171 -17.04 4.60 -8.40
CA SER A 171 -17.33 5.68 -7.44
C SER A 171 -16.98 7.05 -7.96
N ASP A 172 -17.94 7.97 -7.80
CA ASP A 172 -17.81 9.42 -8.02
C ASP A 172 -17.41 10.17 -6.73
N GLU A 173 -17.22 9.46 -5.61
CA GLU A 173 -16.79 10.08 -4.36
C GLU A 173 -15.30 10.42 -4.37
N THR A 174 -14.97 11.56 -3.77
CA THR A 174 -13.58 12.01 -3.59
C THR A 174 -13.20 12.03 -2.11
N LEU A 175 -12.03 11.49 -1.80
CA LEU A 175 -11.46 11.53 -0.46
C LEU A 175 -10.61 12.78 -0.25
N LYS A 176 -10.53 13.20 1.00
CA LYS A 176 -9.62 14.26 1.45
C LYS A 176 -8.30 13.64 1.89
N LEU A 177 -7.16 14.17 1.42
CA LEU A 177 -5.83 13.65 1.79
C LEU A 177 -5.60 13.67 3.30
N SER A 178 -6.07 14.70 3.99
CA SER A 178 -5.97 14.84 5.44
C SER A 178 -6.67 13.71 6.19
N ARG A 179 -7.66 13.03 5.60
CA ARG A 179 -8.32 11.88 6.23
C ARG A 179 -7.51 10.59 6.11
N ILE A 180 -6.73 10.44 5.03
CA ILE A 180 -6.08 9.16 4.66
C ILE A 180 -4.55 9.20 4.72
N LEU A 181 -3.96 10.35 5.07
CA LEU A 181 -2.52 10.49 5.31
C LEU A 181 -2.25 10.53 6.81
N PRO A 182 -1.10 10.01 7.27
CA PRO A 182 -0.73 10.04 8.68
C PRO A 182 -0.55 11.49 9.16
N ASN A 183 -0.60 11.70 10.48
CA ASN A 183 -0.21 12.98 11.08
C ASN A 183 1.31 13.00 11.38
N THR A 184 2.12 12.64 10.38
CA THR A 184 3.59 12.65 10.45
C THR A 184 4.17 13.22 9.17
N ALA A 185 5.36 13.79 9.25
CA ALA A 185 6.05 14.33 8.09
C ALA A 185 6.55 13.18 7.18
N LEU A 186 6.06 13.14 5.94
CA LEU A 186 6.44 12.13 4.97
C LEU A 186 7.67 12.56 4.17
N LYS A 187 8.44 11.58 3.67
CA LYS A 187 9.56 11.80 2.73
C LYS A 187 9.23 11.37 1.31
N ASP A 188 8.40 10.33 1.15
CA ASP A 188 7.95 9.79 -0.16
C ASP A 188 6.44 9.55 -0.15
N LEU A 189 5.73 10.18 -1.07
CA LEU A 189 4.30 9.99 -1.28
C LEU A 189 4.04 9.53 -2.71
N ARG A 190 3.32 8.42 -2.85
CA ARG A 190 2.95 7.86 -4.16
C ARG A 190 1.45 7.74 -4.27
N LEU A 191 0.88 8.45 -5.23
CA LEU A 191 -0.54 8.42 -5.55
C LEU A 191 -0.74 7.93 -6.98
N ASN A 192 -1.75 7.10 -7.21
CA ASN A 192 -2.18 6.72 -8.54
C ASN A 192 -3.59 7.24 -8.76
N PHE A 193 -3.76 8.20 -9.66
CA PHE A 193 -5.07 8.74 -10.03
C PHE A 193 -5.77 7.82 -11.03
N ARG A 194 -7.06 8.02 -11.30
CA ARG A 194 -7.80 7.22 -12.31
C ARG A 194 -8.03 8.02 -13.61
N GLY A 195 -6.99 8.67 -14.12
CA GLY A 195 -7.15 9.57 -15.25
C GLY A 195 -8.02 10.75 -14.86
N SER A 196 -9.19 10.89 -15.50
CA SER A 196 -10.15 11.98 -15.27
C SER A 196 -10.92 11.85 -13.97
N ASN A 197 -11.08 10.62 -13.43
CA ASN A 197 -11.83 10.39 -12.20
C ASN A 197 -10.89 10.36 -10.96
N ILE A 198 -10.31 11.51 -10.62
CA ILE A 198 -9.40 11.62 -9.47
C ILE A 198 -10.18 11.37 -8.17
N TRP A 199 -9.88 10.25 -7.51
CA TRP A 199 -10.55 9.79 -6.29
C TRP A 199 -10.19 10.60 -5.03
N VAL A 200 -9.36 11.62 -5.18
CA VAL A 200 -8.86 12.45 -4.08
C VAL A 200 -8.96 13.90 -4.52
N GLN A 201 -9.23 14.81 -3.59
CA GLN A 201 -9.26 16.26 -3.84
C GLN A 201 -8.12 16.98 -3.09
N PRO A 202 -7.51 18.02 -3.68
CA PRO A 202 -6.59 18.88 -2.96
C PRO A 202 -7.39 19.69 -1.94
N GLU A 203 -6.79 20.00 -0.80
CA GLU A 203 -7.45 20.77 0.25
C GLU A 203 -6.45 21.64 1.00
N THR A 204 -6.87 22.85 1.34
CA THR A 204 -6.10 23.71 2.22
C THR A 204 -6.24 23.21 3.65
N SER A 205 -5.19 22.58 4.19
CA SER A 205 -5.20 22.04 5.55
C SER A 205 -3.83 22.21 6.19
N ARG A 206 -3.80 22.86 7.36
CA ARG A 206 -2.56 23.00 8.16
C ARG A 206 -1.90 21.64 8.44
N ARG A 207 -2.71 20.59 8.58
CA ARG A 207 -2.21 19.21 8.74
C ARG A 207 -1.43 18.75 7.51
N LEU A 208 -1.93 19.02 6.31
CA LEU A 208 -1.23 18.65 5.08
C LEU A 208 0.06 19.43 4.88
N THR A 209 0.09 20.71 5.27
CA THR A 209 1.33 21.50 5.29
C THR A 209 2.40 20.83 6.16
N TYR A 210 2.03 20.31 7.35
CA TYR A 210 2.96 19.54 8.18
C TYR A 210 3.35 18.19 7.55
N VAL A 211 2.40 17.45 6.97
CA VAL A 211 2.69 16.15 6.33
C VAL A 211 3.66 16.31 5.16
N PHE A 212 3.56 17.41 4.42
CA PHE A 212 4.36 17.69 3.23
C PHE A 212 5.64 18.48 3.52
N CYS A 213 5.85 18.95 4.76
CA CYS A 213 6.99 19.80 5.08
C CYS A 213 8.34 19.14 4.84
N ASN A 214 8.45 17.81 4.91
CA ASN A 214 9.70 17.07 4.62
C ASN A 214 9.62 16.22 3.35
N LEU A 215 8.59 16.43 2.53
CA LEU A 215 8.33 15.59 1.36
C LEU A 215 9.39 15.87 0.29
N LYS A 216 10.23 14.87 0.00
CA LYS A 216 11.28 14.95 -1.03
C LYS A 216 10.85 14.35 -2.35
N ASN A 217 10.08 13.26 -2.29
CA ASN A 217 9.67 12.49 -3.45
C ASN A 217 8.16 12.45 -3.54
N LEU A 218 7.62 12.83 -4.69
CA LEU A 218 6.21 12.75 -4.97
C LEU A 218 6.00 12.08 -6.32
N LYS A 219 5.31 10.94 -6.28
CA LYS A 219 5.00 10.15 -7.48
C LYS A 219 3.52 10.14 -7.73
N ILE A 220 3.07 10.82 -8.77
CA ILE A 220 1.68 10.81 -9.21
C ILE A 220 1.58 10.05 -10.53
N ARG A 221 0.72 9.05 -10.59
CA ARG A 221 0.46 8.27 -11.82
C ARG A 221 -0.95 8.51 -12.34
N ASN A 222 -1.15 8.23 -13.62
CA ASN A 222 -2.42 8.26 -14.32
C ASN A 222 -3.20 9.58 -14.14
N VAL A 223 -2.53 10.71 -14.35
CA VAL A 223 -3.13 12.04 -14.23
C VAL A 223 -3.79 12.46 -15.54
N HIS A 224 -5.06 12.90 -15.53
CA HIS A 224 -5.67 13.56 -16.70
C HIS A 224 -5.00 14.91 -16.98
N ARG A 225 -4.86 15.29 -18.26
CA ARG A 225 -4.15 16.51 -18.67
C ARG A 225 -4.70 17.77 -17.99
N GLU A 226 -6.01 17.93 -17.95
CA GLU A 226 -6.68 19.12 -17.41
C GLU A 226 -6.60 19.23 -15.88
N CYS A 227 -6.52 18.11 -15.17
CA CYS A 227 -6.44 18.09 -13.71
C CYS A 227 -5.00 18.19 -13.18
N GLY A 228 -4.01 18.11 -14.07
CA GLY A 228 -2.60 18.11 -13.70
C GLY A 228 -2.16 19.40 -13.02
N LEU A 229 -2.60 20.56 -13.53
CA LEU A 229 -2.13 21.88 -13.09
C LEU A 229 -2.54 22.21 -11.64
N SER A 230 -3.83 22.06 -11.29
CA SER A 230 -4.32 22.36 -9.93
C SER A 230 -3.64 21.50 -8.86
N TRP A 231 -3.45 20.20 -9.14
CA TRP A 231 -2.70 19.30 -8.27
C TRP A 231 -1.22 19.65 -8.17
N THR A 232 -0.63 20.11 -9.26
CA THR A 232 0.77 20.57 -9.27
C THR A 232 0.94 21.78 -8.36
N MET A 233 0.10 22.80 -8.54
CA MET A 233 0.16 24.03 -7.76
C MET A 233 -0.07 23.77 -6.28
N PHE A 234 -1.10 22.99 -5.94
CA PHE A 234 -1.38 22.57 -4.58
C PHE A 234 -0.15 21.93 -3.91
N LEU A 235 0.53 21.01 -4.60
CA LEU A 235 1.64 20.27 -4.02
C LEU A 235 2.92 21.12 -3.93
N LEU A 236 3.22 21.94 -4.94
CA LEU A 236 4.36 22.86 -4.90
C LEU A 236 4.22 23.88 -3.77
N GLN A 237 3.01 24.37 -3.51
CA GLN A 237 2.76 25.32 -2.42
C GLN A 237 2.93 24.72 -1.03
N ASN A 238 2.69 23.41 -0.88
CA ASN A 238 2.70 22.76 0.43
C ASN A 238 3.94 21.88 0.70
N ALA A 239 4.76 21.58 -0.33
CA ALA A 239 5.96 20.75 -0.22
C ALA A 239 7.23 21.54 -0.58
N PRO A 240 7.71 22.44 0.31
CA PRO A 240 8.82 23.35 0.00
C PRO A 240 10.16 22.65 -0.25
N HIS A 241 10.32 21.41 0.24
CA HIS A 241 11.54 20.60 0.09
C HIS A 241 11.42 19.50 -0.97
N LEU A 242 10.42 19.60 -1.86
CA LEU A 242 10.21 18.62 -2.92
C LEU A 242 11.39 18.64 -3.89
N GLN A 243 11.98 17.47 -4.15
CA GLN A 243 13.14 17.30 -5.04
C GLN A 243 12.71 16.67 -6.35
N ASP A 244 11.90 15.61 -6.28
CA ASP A 244 11.47 14.84 -7.44
C ASP A 244 9.94 14.77 -7.51
N LEU A 245 9.38 15.28 -8.61
CA LEU A 245 7.98 15.12 -8.97
C LEU A 245 7.87 14.27 -10.24
N TYR A 246 7.41 13.03 -10.08
CA TYR A 246 7.13 12.14 -11.19
C TYR A 246 5.66 12.17 -11.55
N LYS A 247 5.35 12.47 -12.81
CA LYS A 247 4.00 12.40 -13.37
C LYS A 247 3.94 11.50 -14.58
N ARG A 248 2.95 10.60 -14.59
CA ARG A 248 2.59 9.78 -15.77
C ARG A 248 1.14 10.06 -16.16
N HIS A 249 0.90 10.39 -17.43
CA HIS A 249 -0.45 10.66 -17.95
C HIS A 249 -1.15 9.37 -18.38
N SER A 250 -2.49 9.32 -18.29
CA SER A 250 -3.29 8.08 -18.46
C SER A 250 -3.45 7.60 -19.91
N LYS A 251 -3.19 8.44 -20.91
CA LYS A 251 -3.36 8.11 -22.34
C LYS A 251 -2.14 8.36 -23.21
N ILE A 252 -1.02 8.77 -22.61
CA ILE A 252 0.22 9.02 -23.35
C ILE A 252 1.37 8.49 -22.50
N LEU A 253 2.30 7.75 -23.12
CA LEU A 253 3.57 7.32 -22.54
C LEU A 253 4.52 8.51 -22.30
N GLN A 254 3.99 9.64 -21.84
CA GLN A 254 4.76 10.82 -21.44
C GLN A 254 5.02 10.75 -19.94
N VAL A 255 6.30 10.68 -19.61
CA VAL A 255 6.81 10.73 -18.24
C VAL A 255 7.43 12.11 -18.05
N ALA A 256 6.75 12.97 -17.29
CA ALA A 256 7.37 14.21 -16.84
C ALA A 256 8.06 13.93 -15.50
N LYS A 257 9.40 14.02 -15.47
CA LYS A 257 10.16 14.11 -14.24
C LYS A 257 10.54 15.58 -14.06
N VAL A 258 9.97 16.24 -13.05
CA VAL A 258 10.38 17.60 -12.67
C VAL A 258 11.36 17.47 -11.51
N GLN A 259 12.57 17.97 -11.70
CA GLN A 259 13.59 18.02 -10.67
C GLN A 259 13.71 19.47 -10.19
N LEU A 260 13.39 19.73 -8.93
CA LEU A 260 13.42 21.06 -8.35
C LEU A 260 14.80 21.27 -7.71
N ALA A 261 15.60 22.19 -8.25
CA ALA A 261 16.88 22.56 -7.67
C ALA A 261 16.64 23.41 -6.41
N SER A 262 17.35 23.12 -5.31
CA SER A 262 17.36 23.99 -4.14
C SER A 262 18.29 25.18 -4.40
N GLU A 263 17.76 26.37 -4.14
CA GLU A 263 18.40 27.69 -4.18
C GLU A 263 18.25 28.49 -5.50
N LYS A 264 17.46 29.58 -5.36
CA LYS A 264 17.32 30.80 -6.16
C LYS A 264 17.04 30.72 -7.67
N ASN A 265 16.96 29.56 -8.29
CA ASN A 265 16.39 29.43 -9.64
C ASN A 265 15.76 28.04 -9.81
N SER A 266 14.46 27.94 -9.55
CA SER A 266 13.67 26.71 -9.75
C SER A 266 13.58 26.38 -11.24
N LYS A 267 14.53 25.62 -11.77
CA LYS A 267 14.49 25.14 -13.16
C LYS A 267 13.54 23.94 -13.24
N ILE A 268 12.35 24.12 -13.81
CA ILE A 268 11.41 23.04 -14.10
C ILE A 268 11.80 22.44 -15.45
N SER A 269 12.46 21.29 -15.43
CA SER A 269 12.65 20.48 -16.63
C SER A 269 11.43 19.56 -16.82
N LEU A 270 10.70 19.75 -17.93
CA LEU A 270 9.69 18.78 -18.38
C LEU A 270 10.36 17.88 -19.43
N VAL A 271 10.71 16.67 -19.04
CA VAL A 271 11.16 15.66 -20.00
C VAL A 271 9.92 15.19 -20.78
N HIS A 272 9.86 15.50 -22.08
CA HIS A 272 8.74 15.15 -22.97
C HIS A 272 9.25 14.26 -24.11
N GLY A 273 9.58 12.99 -23.82
CA GLY A 273 10.24 12.16 -24.84
C GLY A 273 11.54 12.80 -25.33
N SER A 274 11.86 12.68 -26.62
CA SER A 274 13.11 13.15 -27.25
C SER A 274 13.30 14.67 -27.32
N HIS A 275 12.40 15.46 -26.75
CA HIS A 275 12.50 16.92 -26.72
C HIS A 275 12.34 17.46 -25.30
N GLU A 276 13.33 18.23 -24.84
CA GLU A 276 13.25 19.01 -23.59
C GLU A 276 12.45 20.29 -23.85
N LEU A 277 11.38 20.50 -23.07
CA LEU A 277 10.73 21.81 -22.95
C LEU A 277 11.09 22.38 -21.59
N CYS A 278 11.96 23.38 -21.57
CA CYS A 278 12.27 24.16 -20.36
C CYS A 278 11.23 25.26 -20.20
N PHE A 279 10.49 25.25 -19.09
CA PHE A 279 9.75 26.43 -18.63
C PHE A 279 10.52 27.06 -17.48
N LEU A 280 11.00 28.29 -17.70
CA LEU A 280 11.44 29.19 -16.63
C LEU A 280 10.18 29.79 -16.01
N MET A 281 9.95 29.57 -14.71
CA MET A 281 9.08 30.47 -13.96
C MET A 281 9.93 31.66 -13.52
N LEU A 282 9.54 32.85 -13.96
CA LEU A 282 9.96 34.13 -13.40
C LEU A 282 9.36 34.29 -11.99
#